data_AF-A0A318HV64-F1
#
_entry.id   AF-A0A318HV64-F1
#
_cell.length_a   1.000
_cell.length_b   1.000
_cell.length_c   1.000
_cell.angle_alpha   90.00
_cell.angle_beta   90.00
_cell.angle_gamma   90.00
#
_symmetry.space_group_name_H-M   'P 1'
#
loop_
_entity.id
_entity.type
_entity.pdbx_description
1 polymer ?
#
loop_
_entity_poly.entity_id
_entity_poly.type
_entity_poly.pdbx_seq_one_letter_code
_entity_poly.pdbx_strand_id
1 'polypeptide(L)'
;MLFFFPLALGTSCNTEVNLENIEYEGKILSLIKNNNNERYNIILITSSTSRKGVPVGSSIGFYDRDFGEKMNEGDIVHFRVPIFQKWVGPETADHRCPQYVGMIKFYEN
;
A
#
# COMPACT_ATOMS: atom_id res chain seq x y z
N MET A 1 7.08 -44.01 32.32
CA MET A 1 7.24 -42.58 32.62
C MET A 1 6.14 -41.84 31.86
N LEU A 2 5.12 -41.33 32.56
CA LEU A 2 4.02 -40.57 31.99
C LEU A 2 4.51 -39.15 31.70
N PHE A 3 4.57 -38.75 30.43
CA PHE A 3 4.84 -37.35 30.07
C PHE A 3 3.53 -36.57 30.07
N PHE A 4 3.31 -35.80 31.12
CA PHE A 4 2.34 -34.71 31.14
C PHE A 4 2.88 -33.58 30.26
N PHE A 5 2.29 -33.38 29.08
CA PHE A 5 2.47 -32.16 28.31
C PHE A 5 1.46 -31.12 28.80
N PRO A 6 1.89 -29.95 29.32
CA PRO A 6 0.95 -28.87 29.61
C PRO A 6 0.45 -28.27 28.30
N LEU A 7 -0.88 -28.11 28.20
CA LEU A 7 -1.55 -27.36 27.15
C LEU A 7 -0.98 -25.94 27.07
N ALA A 8 -0.22 -25.66 26.02
CA ALA A 8 -0.10 -24.30 25.53
C ALA A 8 -1.29 -24.03 24.60
N LEU A 9 -2.43 -23.65 25.18
CA LEU A 9 -3.49 -22.97 24.45
C LEU A 9 -2.94 -21.59 24.08
N GLY A 10 -2.17 -21.53 23.00
CA GLY A 10 -1.88 -20.29 22.31
C GLY A 10 -3.19 -19.76 21.77
N THR A 11 -3.85 -18.90 22.54
CA THR A 11 -4.94 -18.08 22.03
C THR A 11 -4.30 -17.18 20.98
N SER A 12 -4.39 -17.59 19.70
CA SER A 12 -4.14 -16.68 18.60
C SER A 12 -5.19 -15.59 18.73
N CYS A 13 -4.80 -14.47 19.31
CA CYS A 13 -5.59 -13.26 19.29
C CYS A 13 -5.63 -12.78 17.83
N ASN A 14 -6.48 -13.42 17.03
CA ASN A 14 -6.85 -12.97 15.71
C ASN A 14 -7.77 -11.77 15.89
N THR A 15 -7.24 -10.67 16.44
CA THR A 15 -7.83 -9.36 16.19
C THR A 15 -7.75 -9.15 14.69
N GLU A 16 -8.88 -9.32 14.01
CA GLU A 16 -9.05 -8.92 12.63
C GLU A 16 -8.44 -7.53 12.45
N VAL A 17 -7.52 -7.44 11.50
CA VAL A 17 -6.80 -6.18 11.29
C VAL A 17 -7.75 -5.25 10.58
N ASN A 18 -8.20 -4.20 11.26
CA ASN A 18 -8.90 -3.12 10.59
C ASN A 18 -7.88 -2.31 9.77
N LEU A 19 -7.77 -2.63 8.48
CA LEU A 19 -6.88 -1.97 7.53
C LEU A 19 -7.20 -0.47 7.37
N GLU A 20 -8.45 -0.06 7.67
CA GLU A 20 -8.85 1.35 7.57
C GLU A 20 -8.20 2.25 8.63
N ASN A 21 -7.65 1.66 9.69
CA ASN A 21 -6.96 2.41 10.76
C ASN A 21 -5.45 2.51 10.54
N ILE A 22 -4.91 1.88 9.49
CA ILE A 22 -3.47 1.98 9.18
C ILE A 22 -3.22 3.26 8.39
N GLU A 23 -2.36 4.10 8.95
CA GLU A 23 -1.99 5.38 8.36
C GLU A 23 -0.63 5.23 7.70
N TYR A 24 -0.52 5.75 6.49
CA TYR A 24 0.68 5.69 5.67
C TYR A 24 1.17 7.09 5.34
N GLU A 25 2.48 7.20 5.24
CA GLU A 25 3.17 8.26 4.52
C GLU A 25 3.83 7.63 3.29
N GLY A 26 3.81 8.35 2.18
CA GLY A 26 4.52 7.91 1.00
C GLY A 26 4.94 9.03 0.07
N LYS A 27 5.91 8.70 -0.78
CA LYS A 27 6.45 9.59 -1.81
C LYS A 27 5.88 9.21 -3.17
N ILE A 28 5.36 10.18 -3.91
CA ILE A 28 4.86 9.96 -5.27
C ILE A 28 6.04 9.63 -6.20
N LEU A 29 5.94 8.52 -6.92
CA LEU A 29 6.93 8.05 -7.89
C LEU A 29 6.52 8.29 -9.35
N SER A 30 5.23 8.13 -9.66
CA SER A 30 4.69 8.26 -11.02
C SER A 30 3.24 8.74 -10.92
N LEU A 31 2.79 9.50 -11.90
CA LEU A 31 1.44 10.03 -12.00
C LEU A 31 0.85 9.77 -13.37
N ILE A 32 -0.44 9.50 -13.42
CA ILE A 32 -1.22 9.53 -14.66
C ILE A 32 -1.37 11.01 -15.04
N LYS A 33 -0.82 11.39 -16.20
CA LYS A 33 -0.95 12.74 -16.77
C LYS A 33 -1.54 12.64 -18.17
N ASN A 34 -2.23 13.67 -18.62
CA ASN A 34 -2.91 13.69 -19.93
C ASN A 34 -1.99 13.37 -21.12
N ASN A 35 -0.69 13.62 -20.99
CA ASN A 35 0.30 13.44 -22.06
C ASN A 35 1.33 12.31 -21.77
N ASN A 36 1.03 11.38 -20.86
CA ASN A 36 1.90 10.23 -20.62
C ASN A 36 1.17 8.88 -20.78
N ASN A 37 1.95 7.80 -20.83
CA ASN A 37 1.44 6.44 -21.01
C ASN A 37 1.29 5.70 -19.66
N GLU A 38 1.31 6.43 -18.54
CA GLU A 38 1.25 5.84 -17.21
C GLU A 38 -0.16 5.31 -16.95
N ARG A 39 -0.24 4.10 -16.39
CA ARG A 39 -1.53 3.42 -16.12
C ARG A 39 -2.00 3.57 -14.69
N TYR A 40 -1.08 3.93 -13.79
CA TYR A 40 -1.31 4.07 -12.36
C TYR A 40 -0.57 5.30 -11.86
N ASN A 41 -1.16 5.98 -10.88
CA ASN A 41 -0.37 6.78 -9.95
C ASN A 41 0.34 5.80 -9.01
N ILE A 42 1.61 6.03 -8.72
CA ILE A 42 2.41 5.10 -7.92
C ILE A 42 3.02 5.86 -6.75
N ILE A 43 2.83 5.32 -5.55
CA ILE A 43 3.40 5.85 -4.31
C ILE A 43 4.36 4.81 -3.72
N LEU A 44 5.55 5.24 -3.35
CA LEU A 44 6.46 4.48 -2.49
C LEU A 44 6.04 4.67 -1.03
N ILE A 45 5.77 3.58 -0.32
CA ILE A 45 5.47 3.65 1.11
C ILE A 45 6.75 3.95 1.89
N THR A 46 6.82 5.12 2.56
CA THR A 46 7.96 5.54 3.37
C THR A 46 7.75 5.26 4.85
N SER A 47 6.50 5.31 5.33
CA SER A 47 6.14 5.02 6.71
C SER A 47 4.75 4.37 6.82
N SER A 48 4.54 3.62 7.90
CA SER A 48 3.26 3.01 8.25
C SER A 48 3.12 2.88 9.76
N THR A 49 1.94 3.15 10.30
CA THR A 49 1.63 2.92 11.72
C THR A 49 1.52 1.43 12.08
N SER A 50 1.50 0.52 11.10
CA SER A 50 1.36 -0.92 11.31
C SER A 50 2.09 -1.77 10.26
N ARG A 51 2.55 -2.96 10.67
CA ARG A 51 3.17 -3.96 9.77
C ARG A 51 2.16 -4.88 9.08
N LYS A 52 0.86 -4.72 9.37
CA LYS A 52 -0.20 -5.65 8.92
C LYS A 52 -0.80 -5.32 7.54
N GLY A 53 -0.42 -4.20 6.93
CA GLY A 53 -0.91 -3.76 5.61
C GLY A 53 0.17 -3.81 4.52
N VAL A 54 0.21 -2.80 3.64
CA VAL A 54 1.23 -2.72 2.59
C VAL A 54 2.61 -2.48 3.24
N PRO A 55 3.65 -3.26 2.92
CA PRO A 55 4.95 -3.11 3.58
C PRO A 55 5.64 -1.79 3.23
N VAL A 56 6.27 -1.17 4.23
CA VAL A 56 7.19 -0.03 4.01
C VAL A 56 8.31 -0.44 3.06
N GLY A 57 8.68 0.47 2.16
CA GLY A 57 9.64 0.22 1.08
C GLY A 57 9.02 -0.42 -0.16
N SER A 58 7.74 -0.79 -0.13
CA SER A 58 7.01 -1.25 -1.31
C SER A 58 6.33 -0.11 -2.06
N SER A 59 6.05 -0.31 -3.35
CA SER A 59 5.22 0.60 -4.14
C SER A 59 3.76 0.14 -4.25
N ILE A 60 2.82 1.08 -4.15
CA ILE A 60 1.39 0.86 -4.40
C ILE A 60 0.89 1.75 -5.54
N GLY A 61 0.19 1.13 -6.49
CA GLY A 61 -0.47 1.76 -7.61
C GLY A 61 -1.96 1.95 -7.37
N PHE A 62 -2.51 3.05 -7.86
CA PHE A 62 -3.94 3.32 -7.86
C PHE A 62 -4.32 4.16 -9.07
N TYR A 63 -5.61 4.23 -9.37
CA TYR A 63 -6.13 4.96 -10.52
C TYR A 63 -6.97 6.14 -10.05
N ASP A 64 -6.48 7.35 -10.32
CA ASP A 64 -7.21 8.61 -10.13
C ASP A 64 -6.57 9.68 -11.03
N ARG A 65 -7.25 10.06 -12.13
CA ARG A 65 -6.70 11.05 -13.08
C ARG A 65 -6.63 12.45 -12.49
N ASP A 66 -7.61 12.83 -11.68
CA ASP A 66 -7.68 14.18 -11.12
C ASP A 66 -6.58 14.39 -10.08
N PHE A 67 -6.30 13.37 -9.27
CA PHE A 67 -5.11 13.34 -8.41
C PHE A 67 -3.83 13.48 -9.23
N GLY A 68 -3.73 12.69 -10.30
CA GLY A 68 -2.63 12.69 -11.24
C GLY A 68 -2.29 14.09 -11.72
N GLU A 69 -3.28 14.85 -12.18
CA GLU A 69 -3.09 16.21 -12.68
C GLU A 69 -2.69 17.22 -11.60
N LYS A 70 -3.19 17.07 -10.36
CA LYS A 70 -3.00 18.05 -9.27
C LYS A 70 -1.67 17.91 -8.53
N MET A 71 -1.07 16.72 -8.53
CA MET A 71 0.15 16.43 -7.76
C MET A 71 1.41 16.46 -8.61
N ASN A 72 2.58 16.43 -7.96
CA ASN A 72 3.87 16.30 -8.60
C ASN A 72 4.61 15.04 -8.13
N GLU A 73 5.43 14.48 -9.00
CA GLU A 73 6.35 13.41 -8.62
C GLU A 73 7.33 13.94 -7.56
N GLY A 74 7.57 13.15 -6.52
CA GLY A 74 8.38 13.51 -5.38
C GLY A 74 7.63 14.13 -4.20
N ASP A 75 6.37 14.54 -4.37
CA ASP A 75 5.54 15.04 -3.27
C ASP A 75 5.32 13.95 -2.21
N ILE A 76 5.20 14.38 -0.95
CA ILE A 76 4.88 13.51 0.18
C ILE A 76 3.39 13.61 0.48
N VAL A 77 2.74 12.46 0.59
CA VAL A 77 1.30 12.34 0.84
C VAL A 77 1.02 11.43 2.02
N HIS A 78 -0.05 11.74 2.74
CA HIS A 78 -0.56 10.95 3.84
C HIS A 78 -1.90 10.33 3.44
N PHE A 79 -2.07 9.04 3.69
CA PHE A 79 -3.24 8.30 3.21
C PHE A 79 -3.48 7.01 3.97
N ARG A 80 -4.59 6.34 3.61
CA ARG A 80 -5.00 5.02 4.07
C ARG A 80 -5.19 4.09 2.89
N VAL A 81 -4.97 2.80 3.14
CA VAL A 81 -5.12 1.72 2.15
C VAL A 81 -6.14 0.70 2.67
N PRO A 82 -7.45 0.99 2.57
CA PRO A 82 -8.49 0.09 3.05
C PRO A 82 -8.53 -1.25 2.30
N ILE A 83 -8.18 -1.28 1.01
CA ILE A 83 -8.20 -2.48 0.17
C ILE A 83 -6.99 -2.46 -0.76
N PHE A 84 -6.25 -3.57 -0.82
CA PHE A 84 -5.13 -3.76 -1.73
C PHE A 84 -4.92 -5.23 -2.06
N GLN A 85 -4.19 -5.48 -3.15
CA GLN A 85 -3.70 -6.80 -3.54
C GLN A 85 -2.32 -6.67 -4.17
N LYS A 86 -1.54 -7.77 -4.20
CA LYS A 86 -0.30 -7.79 -5.00
C LYS A 86 -0.66 -7.58 -6.47
N TRP A 87 0.11 -6.73 -7.14
CA TRP A 87 -0.05 -6.53 -8.56
C TRP A 87 0.47 -7.78 -9.30
N VAL A 88 -0.28 -8.20 -10.32
CA VAL A 88 0.09 -9.32 -11.19
C VAL A 88 -0.03 -8.83 -12.62
N GLY A 89 1.09 -8.81 -13.34
CA GLY A 89 1.15 -8.41 -14.73
C GLY A 89 2.54 -8.71 -15.30
N PRO A 90 2.73 -8.48 -16.60
CA PRO A 90 4.04 -8.67 -17.21
C PRO A 90 5.05 -7.72 -16.58
N GLU A 91 6.13 -8.23 -16.00
CA GLU A 91 7.23 -7.39 -15.56
C GLU A 91 7.79 -6.66 -16.79
N THR A 92 7.67 -5.34 -16.82
CA THR A 92 8.27 -4.51 -17.87
C THR A 92 9.65 -4.04 -17.42
N ALA A 93 10.59 -3.96 -18.36
CA ALA A 93 11.99 -3.63 -18.10
C ALA A 93 12.21 -2.22 -17.50
N ASP A 94 11.19 -1.39 -17.51
CA ASP A 94 11.22 -0.03 -16.96
C ASP A 94 10.85 0.05 -15.47
N HIS A 95 10.52 -1.07 -14.81
CA HIS A 95 10.17 -1.14 -13.38
C HIS A 95 9.07 -0.16 -12.94
N ARG A 96 8.27 0.34 -13.90
CA ARG A 96 7.15 1.25 -13.62
C ARG A 96 5.90 0.52 -13.13
N CYS A 97 5.98 -0.78 -12.93
CA CYS A 97 4.89 -1.55 -12.36
C CYS A 97 4.90 -1.42 -10.83
N PRO A 98 3.76 -1.10 -10.21
CA PRO A 98 3.68 -1.10 -8.76
C PRO A 98 3.73 -2.54 -8.23
N GLN A 99 4.22 -2.73 -7.00
CA GLN A 99 4.23 -4.05 -6.36
C GLN A 99 2.84 -4.44 -5.84
N TYR A 100 2.05 -3.46 -5.45
CA TYR A 100 0.67 -3.60 -4.99
C TYR A 100 -0.25 -2.69 -5.79
N VAL A 101 -1.52 -3.05 -5.91
CA VAL A 101 -2.55 -2.12 -6.38
C VAL A 101 -3.69 -2.09 -5.39
N GLY A 102 -4.30 -0.92 -5.21
CA GLY A 102 -5.35 -0.76 -4.22
C GLY A 102 -6.12 0.54 -4.31
N MET A 103 -7.06 0.67 -3.39
CA MET A 103 -7.81 1.90 -3.17
C MET A 103 -7.04 2.76 -2.16
N ILE A 104 -6.83 4.03 -2.51
CA ILE A 104 -6.20 5.01 -1.65
C ILE A 104 -7.26 5.98 -1.15
N LYS A 105 -7.25 6.27 0.16
CA LYS A 105 -8.03 7.35 0.77
C LYS A 105 -7.05 8.37 1.34
N PHE A 106 -6.94 9.53 0.70
CA PHE A 106 -6.13 10.64 1.22
C PHE A 106 -6.86 11.30 2.40
N TYR A 107 -6.10 11.85 3.34
CA TYR A 107 -6.69 12.75 4.33
C TYR A 107 -7.10 14.05 3.64
N GLU A 108 -8.33 14.49 3.86
CA GLU A 108 -8.72 15.86 3.52
C GLU A 108 -7.96 16.79 4.46
N ASN A 109 -7.31 17.80 3.88
CA ASN A 109 -6.71 18.90 4.64
C ASN A 109 -7.79 19.86 5.15
#